data_AF-A0A3B3CNB0-F1
#
_entry.id   AF-A0A3B3CNB0-F1
#
_cell.length_a   1.000
_cell.length_b   1.000
_cell.length_c   1.000
_cell.angle_alpha   90.00
_cell.angle_beta   90.00
_cell.angle_gamma   90.00
#
_symmetry.space_group_name_H-M   'P 1'
#
loop_
_entity.id
_entity.type
_entity.pdbx_description
1 polymer ?
#
loop_
_entity_poly.entity_id
_entity_poly.type
_entity_poly.pdbx_seq_one_letter_code
_entity_poly.pdbx_strand_id
1 'polypeptide(L)' 'MSLFFQTDVNECEETNGGCEALCCNTIGSFYCRCPVGQKLNEDAKTCQGQLPFSLLCR' A
#
# COMPACT_ATOMS: atom_id res chain seq x y z
N MET A 1 7.97 7.90 -29.76
CA MET A 1 8.79 7.06 -28.88
C MET A 1 8.87 7.78 -27.54
N SER A 2 7.89 7.60 -26.66
CA SER A 2 7.83 8.34 -25.39
C SER A 2 8.75 7.65 -24.38
N LEU A 3 9.94 8.22 -24.23
CA LEU A 3 10.96 7.85 -23.26
C LEU A 3 10.47 8.16 -21.84
N PHE A 4 9.65 7.28 -21.26
CA PHE A 4 9.45 7.23 -19.83
C PHE A 4 10.39 6.15 -19.28
N PHE A 5 11.59 6.55 -18.84
CA PHE A 5 12.05 5.98 -17.58
C PHE A 5 10.96 6.34 -16.57
N GLN A 6 9.98 5.46 -16.34
CA GLN A 6 9.10 5.55 -15.19
C GLN A 6 9.99 5.35 -13.96
N THR A 7 10.67 6.42 -13.53
CA THR A 7 11.19 6.48 -12.17
C THR A 7 9.99 6.51 -11.27
N ASP A 8 9.59 5.33 -10.84
CA ASP A 8 8.51 5.18 -9.91
C ASP A 8 8.89 5.81 -8.59
N VAL A 9 8.06 6.76 -8.15
CA VAL A 9 8.21 7.36 -6.83
C VAL A 9 7.59 6.38 -5.86
N ASN A 10 8.35 5.87 -4.90
CA ASN A 10 7.79 4.99 -3.90
C ASN A 10 7.01 5.83 -2.86
N GLU A 11 5.70 5.98 -3.05
CA GLU A 11 4.88 6.74 -2.10
C GLU A 11 4.79 6.06 -0.72
N CYS A 12 5.13 4.77 -0.62
CA CYS A 12 5.23 4.07 0.67
C CYS A 12 6.40 4.55 1.52
N GLU A 13 7.45 5.15 0.93
CA GLU A 13 8.54 5.76 1.70
C GLU A 13 8.08 7.06 2.41
N GLU A 14 7.02 7.68 1.92
CA GLU A 14 6.43 8.90 2.48
C GLU A 14 5.24 8.54 3.37
N THR A 15 5.44 8.51 4.68
CA THR A 15 4.39 8.21 5.69
C THR A 15 3.63 6.91 5.39
N ASN A 16 4.29 5.87 4.86
CA ASN A 16 3.66 4.60 4.46
C ASN A 16 2.51 4.79 3.45
N GLY A 17 2.57 5.79 2.56
CA GLY A 17 1.49 6.15 1.64
C GLY A 17 0.22 6.64 2.34
N GLY A 18 0.29 6.91 3.65
CA GLY A 18 -0.86 7.14 4.51
C GLY A 18 -1.64 5.87 4.88
N CYS A 19 -1.08 4.67 4.67
CA CYS A 19 -1.70 3.40 5.03
C CYS A 19 -1.54 3.12 6.53
N GLU A 20 -2.60 2.64 7.18
CA GLU A 20 -2.58 2.22 8.59
C GLU A 20 -1.76 0.93 8.80
N ALA A 21 -1.83 0.00 7.84
CA ALA A 21 -1.15 -1.28 7.90
C ALA A 21 -0.03 -1.43 6.85
N LEU A 22 -0.29 -2.06 5.70
CA LEU A 22 0.72 -2.24 4.64
C LEU A 22 0.50 -1.26 3.50
N CYS A 23 1.59 -0.68 3.00
CA CYS A 23 1.63 0.03 1.74
C CYS A 23 2.29 -0.83 0.66
N CYS A 24 1.69 -0.85 -0.52
CA CYS A 24 2.13 -1.64 -1.67
C CYS A 24 2.44 -0.70 -2.83
N ASN A 25 3.74 -0.47 -3.08
CA ASN A 25 4.16 0.34 -4.21
C ASN A 25 3.97 -0.41 -5.52
N THR A 26 3.46 0.25 -6.55
CA THR A 26 3.28 -0.30 -7.90
C THR A 26 3.81 0.67 -8.93
N ILE A 27 4.12 0.22 -10.15
CA ILE A 27 4.65 1.13 -11.15
C ILE A 27 3.58 2.16 -11.57
N GLY A 28 3.73 3.41 -11.11
CA GLY A 28 2.88 4.56 -11.38
C GLY A 28 1.82 4.85 -10.31
N SER A 29 1.81 4.09 -9.20
CA SER A 29 0.84 4.28 -8.11
C SER A 29 1.19 3.44 -6.87
N PHE A 30 0.40 3.55 -5.81
CA PHE A 30 0.47 2.65 -4.66
C PHE A 30 -0.94 2.29 -4.19
N TYR A 31 -1.04 1.24 -3.37
CA TYR A 31 -2.29 0.92 -2.69
C TYR A 31 -2.02 0.40 -1.29
N CYS A 32 -2.93 0.70 -0.37
CA CYS A 32 -2.87 0.13 0.96
C CYS A 32 -3.48 -1.27 0.97
N ARG A 33 -2.89 -2.16 1.76
CA ARG A 33 -3.38 -3.52 1.95
C ARG A 33 -3.45 -3.84 3.43
N CYS A 34 -4.52 -4.52 3.81
CA CYS A 34 -4.68 -5.01 5.16
C CYS A 34 -4.19 -6.47 5.24
N PRO A 35 -3.71 -6.90 6.43
CA PRO A 35 -3.32 -8.28 6.65
C PRO A 35 -4.51 -9.24 6.44
N VAL A 36 -4.20 -10.52 6.22
CA VAL A 36 -5.21 -11.57 6.01
C VAL A 36 -6.25 -11.54 7.13
N GLY A 37 -7.52 -11.53 6.75
CA GLY A 37 -8.65 -11.47 7.69
C GLY A 37 -9.11 -10.05 8.06
N GLN A 38 -8.44 -9.01 7.57
CA GLN A 38 -8.91 -7.63 7.68
C GLN A 38 -9.45 -7.11 6.35
N LYS A 39 -10.38 -6.15 6.42
CA LYS A 39 -10.86 -5.42 5.25
C LYS A 39 -10.27 -4.02 5.21
N LEU A 40 -9.87 -3.59 4.02
CA LEU A 40 -9.56 -2.19 3.78
C LEU A 40 -10.85 -1.38 3.86
N ASN A 41 -10.80 -0.30 4.62
CA ASN A 41 -11.93 0.58 4.81
C ASN A 41 -12.17 1.45 3.56
N GLU A 42 -13.29 2.17 3.52
CA GLU A 42 -13.69 3.01 2.37
C GLU A 42 -12.70 4.15 2.09
N ASP A 43 -11.93 4.58 3.09
CA ASP A 43 -10.86 5.57 2.94
C ASP A 43 -9.58 5.00 2.27
N ALA A 44 -9.58 3.70 1.92
CA ALA A 44 -8.50 2.99 1.27
C ALA A 44 -7.15 3.06 2.02
N LYS A 45 -7.16 3.39 3.32
CA LYS A 45 -5.97 3.59 4.15
C LYS A 45 -6.03 2.83 5.46
N THR A 46 -7.19 2.79 6.10
CA THR A 46 -7.44 2.15 7.39
C THR A 46 -7.91 0.72 7.23
N CYS A 47 -7.63 -0.09 8.25
CA CYS A 47 -7.95 -1.51 8.23
C CYS A 47 -8.94 -1.86 9.33
N GLN A 48 -10.01 -2.57 8.97
CA GLN A 48 -11.03 -2.99 9.90
C GLN A 48 -10.92 -4.50 10.17
N GLY A 49 -10.46 -4.84 11.38
CA GLY A 49 -10.33 -6.20 11.92
C GLY A 49 -9.10 -6.34 12.83
N GLN A 50 -9.05 -7.34 13.73
CA GLN A 50 -7.93 -7.50 14.67
C GLN A 50 -7.38 -8.93 14.63
N LEU A 51 -6.39 -9.20 13.77
CA LEU A 51 -5.66 -10.47 13.78
C LEU A 51 -4.16 -10.28 13.44
N PRO A 52 -3.25 -10.99 14.16
CA PRO A 52 -1.82 -10.91 13.95
C PRO A 52 -1.32 -11.99 12.98
N PHE A 53 -0.28 -11.63 12.21
CA PHE A 53 0.47 -12.44 11.25
C PHE A 53 -0.18 -12.68 9.86
N SER A 54 0.17 -11.83 8.89
CA SER A 54 1.28 -12.12 7.96
C SER A 54 1.42 -10.99 6.93
N LEU A 55 2.53 -10.25 7.01
CA LEU A 55 2.96 -9.25 6.03
C LEU A 55 3.29 -9.94 4.71
N LEU A 56 2.93 -9.30 3.59
CA LEU A 56 3.89 -8.98 2.52
C LEU A 56 3.21 -8.13 1.43
N CYS A 57 3.45 -6.82 1.50
CA CYS A 57 3.82 -6.06 0.32
C CYS A 57 5.31 -5.84 0.40
N ARG A 58 5.98 -6.07 -0.73
CA ARG A 58 7.42 -6.18 -0.86
C ARG A 58 7.91 -5.06 -1.76
#